data_AF-A0A6C0LKI8-F1
#
_entry.id   AF-A0A6C0LKI8-F1
#
_cell.length_a   1.000
_cell.length_b   1.000
_cell.length_c   1.000
_cell.angle_alpha   90.00
_cell.angle_beta   90.00
_cell.angle_gamma   90.00
#
_symmetry.space_group_name_H-M   'P 1'
#
loop_
_entity.id
_entity.type
_entity.pdbx_description
1 polymer ?
#
loop_
_entity_poly.entity_id
_entity_poly.type
_entity_poly.pdbx_seq_one_letter_code
_entity_poly.pdbx_strand_id
1 'polypeptide(L)'
;MGNLFDEIKEDANKVQEKLLGPTYPYYKNIKSPSEIGMSSKGNISTLGKDIDGLIDYVEVLVAGKSKASATGGPLGNKFFLKTGAKCKANNIDGSDNEVDRYIYVDNVPNGTIPFISSGLGTNFTDFEGLIPGAMGNLSVLNPFAIMQAFMSGSTPPCQEITMETIDNKNNKSNETHYVTTTDIKNMNSCTFSNGTNPVSGKTCKSAFTTLNNNEVAFPEDPIVQLYFFSLTLVGIYIFMKLLEKARG
;
A
#
# COMPACT_ATOMS: atom_id res chain seq x y z
N MET A 1 -15.93 9.10 33.21
CA MET A 1 -16.63 8.94 31.92
C MET A 1 -17.31 10.22 31.39
N GLY A 2 -17.29 11.37 32.10
CA GLY A 2 -17.95 12.60 31.63
C GLY A 2 -17.24 13.35 30.49
N ASN A 3 -15.91 13.34 30.43
CA ASN A 3 -15.18 14.26 29.55
C ASN A 3 -15.25 13.95 28.05
N LEU A 4 -15.44 12.68 27.65
CA LEU A 4 -15.45 12.30 26.23
C LEU A 4 -16.72 12.79 25.51
N PHE A 5 -17.88 12.66 26.13
CA PHE A 5 -19.15 13.09 25.53
C PHE A 5 -19.25 14.61 25.42
N ASP A 6 -18.64 15.34 26.35
CA ASP A 6 -18.57 16.81 26.30
C ASP A 6 -17.53 17.28 25.27
N GLU A 7 -16.35 16.63 25.18
CA GLU A 7 -15.36 16.86 24.10
C GLU A 7 -15.97 16.62 22.70
N ILE A 8 -16.80 15.57 22.53
CA ILE A 8 -17.48 15.27 21.26
C ILE A 8 -18.52 16.33 20.89
N LYS A 9 -19.26 16.85 21.87
CA LYS A 9 -20.25 17.92 21.64
C LYS A 9 -19.58 19.22 21.20
N GLU A 10 -18.38 19.51 21.70
CA GLU A 10 -17.62 20.71 21.33
C GLU A 10 -16.91 20.55 19.98
N ASP A 11 -16.21 19.43 19.73
CA ASP A 11 -15.44 19.21 18.51
C ASP A 11 -15.22 17.72 18.22
N ALA A 12 -16.24 17.10 17.61
CA ALA A 12 -16.21 15.69 17.23
C ALA A 12 -14.99 15.33 16.34
N ASN A 13 -14.52 16.26 15.50
CA ASN A 13 -13.40 16.00 14.58
C ASN A 13 -12.08 15.89 15.34
N LYS A 14 -11.82 16.75 16.33
CA LYS A 14 -10.62 16.65 17.18
C LYS A 14 -10.60 15.37 18.00
N VAL A 15 -11.76 14.98 18.54
CA VAL A 15 -11.87 13.72 19.27
C VAL A 15 -11.60 12.54 18.34
N GLN A 16 -12.16 12.57 17.13
CA GLN A 16 -11.90 11.54 16.12
C GLN A 16 -10.40 11.47 15.77
N GLU A 17 -9.74 12.60 15.52
CA GLU A 17 -8.30 12.62 15.20
C GLU A 17 -7.45 12.11 16.36
N LYS A 18 -7.80 12.45 17.60
CA LYS A 18 -7.13 11.95 18.82
C LYS A 18 -7.30 10.45 19.00
N LEU A 19 -8.45 9.88 18.61
CA LEU A 19 -8.78 8.47 18.81
C LEU A 19 -8.39 7.57 17.64
N LEU A 20 -8.48 8.07 16.41
CA LEU A 20 -8.30 7.30 15.17
C LEU A 20 -7.10 7.76 14.34
N GLY A 21 -6.52 8.92 14.67
CA GLY A 21 -5.45 9.54 13.92
C GLY A 21 -5.92 10.49 12.81
N PRO A 22 -4.96 11.12 12.11
CA PRO A 22 -5.25 12.10 11.06
C PRO A 22 -5.88 11.45 9.82
N THR A 23 -6.86 12.14 9.22
CA THR A 23 -7.51 11.69 7.97
C THR A 23 -6.69 12.10 6.75
N TYR A 24 -6.20 11.13 5.99
CA TYR A 24 -5.43 11.38 4.77
C TYR A 24 -6.34 11.71 3.57
N PRO A 25 -6.14 12.86 2.90
CA PRO A 25 -7.01 13.30 1.80
C PRO A 25 -6.58 12.67 0.46
N TYR A 26 -6.85 11.37 0.25
CA TYR A 26 -6.46 10.63 -0.97
C TYR A 26 -6.81 11.38 -2.27
N TYR A 27 -8.02 11.93 -2.35
CA TYR A 27 -8.52 12.66 -3.52
C TYR A 27 -7.70 13.90 -3.90
N LYS A 28 -6.99 14.53 -2.94
CA LYS A 28 -6.10 15.68 -3.23
C LYS A 28 -4.77 15.26 -3.83
N ASN A 29 -4.40 13.98 -3.68
CA ASN A 29 -3.14 13.44 -4.13
C ASN A 29 -3.26 12.68 -5.46
N ILE A 30 -4.41 12.78 -6.13
CA ILE A 30 -4.65 12.31 -7.49
C ILE A 30 -4.76 13.55 -8.38
N LYS A 31 -3.85 13.67 -9.35
CA LYS A 31 -3.82 14.80 -10.29
C LYS A 31 -5.06 14.77 -11.19
N SER A 32 -5.50 15.95 -11.60
CA SER A 32 -6.57 16.11 -12.59
C SER A 32 -6.10 15.75 -14.02
N PRO A 33 -7.03 15.46 -14.95
CA PRO A 33 -6.68 15.12 -16.33
C PRO A 33 -5.78 16.16 -17.02
N SER A 34 -6.05 17.45 -16.78
CA SER A 34 -5.25 18.54 -17.35
C SER A 34 -3.82 18.59 -16.82
N GLU A 35 -3.59 18.22 -15.56
CA GLU A 35 -2.26 18.21 -14.94
C GLU A 35 -1.36 17.10 -15.48
N ILE A 36 -1.96 16.04 -16.05
CA ILE A 36 -1.24 14.94 -16.71
C ILE A 36 -1.31 15.02 -18.24
N GLY A 37 -1.78 16.14 -18.79
CA GLY A 37 -1.70 16.44 -20.22
C GLY A 37 -2.86 15.94 -21.07
N MET A 38 -3.92 15.42 -20.44
CA MET A 38 -5.17 15.07 -21.14
C MET A 38 -5.94 16.32 -21.56
N SER A 39 -6.67 16.25 -22.66
CA SER A 39 -7.43 17.39 -23.18
C SER A 39 -8.55 16.97 -24.12
N SER A 40 -9.58 17.80 -24.26
CA SER A 40 -10.67 17.57 -25.23
C SER A 40 -10.33 17.91 -26.68
N LYS A 41 -9.05 18.22 -27.00
CA LYS A 41 -8.64 18.63 -28.36
C LYS A 41 -8.67 17.44 -29.32
N GLY A 42 -9.38 17.58 -30.44
CA GLY A 42 -9.49 16.55 -31.47
C GLY A 42 -8.26 16.42 -32.37
N ASN A 43 -7.11 16.00 -31.82
CA ASN A 43 -5.92 15.66 -32.61
C ASN A 43 -5.25 14.38 -32.09
N ILE A 44 -4.47 13.71 -32.95
CA ILE A 44 -3.92 12.38 -32.65
C ILE A 44 -2.94 12.39 -31.47
N SER A 45 -2.20 13.49 -31.27
CA SER A 45 -1.27 13.63 -30.14
C SER A 45 -2.02 13.75 -28.81
N THR A 46 -3.15 14.47 -28.80
CA THR A 46 -4.03 14.55 -27.62
C THR A 46 -4.65 13.20 -27.31
N LEU A 47 -5.14 12.46 -28.32
CA LEU A 47 -5.68 11.11 -28.11
C LEU A 47 -4.65 10.18 -27.44
N GLY A 48 -3.39 10.22 -27.88
CA GLY A 48 -2.31 9.46 -27.22
C GLY A 48 -2.14 9.83 -25.75
N LYS A 49 -2.10 11.13 -25.42
CA LYS A 49 -2.00 11.61 -24.03
C LYS A 49 -3.22 11.25 -23.18
N ASP A 50 -4.40 11.21 -23.78
CA ASP A 50 -5.62 10.80 -23.08
C ASP A 50 -5.58 9.31 -22.71
N ILE A 51 -5.10 8.46 -23.62
CA ILE A 51 -4.90 7.02 -23.34
C ILE A 51 -3.84 6.83 -22.25
N ASP A 52 -2.68 7.50 -22.36
CA ASP A 52 -1.62 7.45 -21.35
C ASP A 52 -2.15 7.89 -19.97
N GLY A 53 -2.94 8.97 -19.93
CA GLY A 53 -3.54 9.47 -18.70
C GLY A 53 -4.55 8.49 -18.07
N LEU A 54 -5.34 7.77 -18.88
CA LEU A 54 -6.21 6.71 -18.37
C LEU A 54 -5.41 5.54 -17.80
N ILE A 55 -4.30 5.16 -18.44
CA ILE A 55 -3.36 4.15 -17.92
C ILE A 55 -2.79 4.62 -16.58
N ASP A 56 -2.33 5.87 -16.50
CA ASP A 56 -1.79 6.46 -15.27
C ASP A 56 -2.81 6.39 -14.10
N TYR A 57 -4.11 6.60 -14.34
CA TYR A 57 -5.14 6.44 -13.31
C TYR A 57 -5.32 4.98 -12.87
N VAL A 58 -5.29 4.04 -13.80
CA VAL A 58 -5.34 2.60 -13.48
C VAL A 58 -4.11 2.20 -12.67
N GLU A 59 -2.94 2.74 -13.00
CA GLU A 59 -1.71 2.49 -12.27
C GLU A 59 -1.77 3.03 -10.83
N VAL A 60 -2.41 4.17 -10.55
CA VAL A 60 -2.67 4.60 -9.15
C VAL A 60 -3.45 3.54 -8.38
N LEU A 61 -4.45 2.92 -9.02
CA LEU A 61 -5.32 1.94 -8.39
C LEU A 61 -4.63 0.60 -8.14
N VAL A 62 -3.76 0.16 -9.06
CA VAL A 62 -3.16 -1.18 -9.01
C VAL A 62 -1.72 -1.15 -8.53
N ALA A 63 -0.87 -0.32 -9.13
CA ALA A 63 0.57 -0.26 -8.84
C ALA A 63 0.95 0.79 -7.79
N GLY A 64 0.16 1.86 -7.66
CA GLY A 64 0.40 2.99 -6.77
C GLY A 64 1.36 4.04 -7.34
N LYS A 65 2.28 3.66 -8.24
CA LYS A 65 3.25 4.55 -8.89
C LYS A 65 2.75 4.92 -10.29
N SER A 66 2.46 6.20 -10.54
CA SER A 66 2.12 6.72 -11.87
C SER A 66 2.24 8.24 -11.93
N LYS A 67 2.11 8.84 -13.13
CA LYS A 67 2.11 10.31 -13.26
C LYS A 67 0.86 10.94 -12.67
N ALA A 68 -0.24 10.20 -12.56
CA ALA A 68 -1.48 10.65 -11.92
C ALA A 68 -1.37 10.71 -10.39
N SER A 69 -0.38 10.04 -9.78
CA SER A 69 -0.06 10.24 -8.36
C SER A 69 0.67 11.57 -8.15
N ALA A 70 0.19 12.42 -7.25
CA ALA A 70 0.85 13.66 -6.87
C ALA A 70 2.18 13.42 -6.14
N THR A 71 2.30 12.30 -5.43
CA THR A 71 3.52 11.92 -4.71
C THR A 71 4.50 11.12 -5.58
N GLY A 72 4.05 10.66 -6.76
CA GLY A 72 4.80 9.77 -7.64
C GLY A 72 4.89 8.32 -7.14
N GLY A 73 4.22 7.99 -6.04
CA GLY A 73 4.19 6.65 -5.48
C GLY A 73 2.88 6.32 -4.76
N PRO A 74 2.84 5.17 -4.07
CA PRO A 74 1.68 4.72 -3.32
C PRO A 74 1.19 5.80 -2.35
N LEU A 75 -0.12 6.02 -2.34
CA LEU A 75 -0.75 7.04 -1.52
C LEU A 75 -1.07 6.52 -0.12
N GLY A 76 -0.85 7.34 0.90
CA GLY A 76 -1.17 7.02 2.28
C GLY A 76 -0.34 7.86 3.26
N ASN A 77 -0.79 7.94 4.51
CA ASN A 77 -0.03 8.50 5.61
C ASN A 77 0.54 7.40 6.51
N LYS A 78 1.55 7.77 7.31
CA LYS A 78 2.15 6.91 8.33
C LYS A 78 2.30 7.71 9.60
N PHE A 79 1.85 7.20 10.73
CA PHE A 79 1.91 7.95 11.98
C PHE A 79 1.89 7.03 13.19
N PHE A 80 2.38 7.56 14.31
CA PHE A 80 2.18 6.96 15.61
C PHE A 80 0.92 7.52 16.25
N LEU A 81 0.04 6.63 16.71
CA LEU A 81 -1.13 6.96 17.47
C LEU A 81 -0.87 6.71 18.95
N LYS A 82 -0.86 7.77 19.76
CA LYS A 82 -0.77 7.66 21.21
C LYS A 82 -2.00 6.95 21.73
N THR A 83 -1.82 5.80 22.38
CA THR A 83 -2.91 5.11 23.05
C THR A 83 -3.18 5.75 24.41
N GLY A 84 -4.39 5.56 24.95
CA GLY A 84 -4.70 5.93 26.33
C GLY A 84 -4.12 4.99 27.39
N ALA A 85 -3.28 4.02 26.99
CA ALA A 85 -2.73 2.98 27.85
C ALA A 85 -1.20 3.13 28.01
N LYS A 86 -0.66 2.41 28.98
CA LYS A 86 0.79 2.31 29.21
C LYS A 86 1.30 0.91 28.86
N CYS A 87 2.60 0.82 28.66
CA CYS A 87 3.29 -0.45 28.45
C CYS A 87 4.60 -0.47 29.25
N LYS A 88 5.12 -1.67 29.52
CA LYS A 88 6.37 -1.84 30.25
C LYS A 88 7.53 -1.80 29.27
N ALA A 89 8.37 -0.78 29.36
CA ALA A 89 9.59 -0.71 28.56
C ALA A 89 10.58 -1.75 29.09
N ASN A 90 10.86 -2.78 28.29
CA ASN A 90 11.92 -3.73 28.63
C ASN A 90 13.28 -3.04 28.40
N ASN A 91 13.78 -2.33 29.41
CA ASN A 91 15.18 -1.92 29.43
C ASN A 91 16.04 -3.11 29.83
N ILE A 92 17.20 -3.23 29.17
CA ILE A 92 18.26 -4.21 29.41
C ILE A 92 18.76 -4.19 30.89
N ASP A 93 18.38 -3.17 31.66
CA ASP A 93 18.76 -2.94 33.07
C ASP A 93 17.69 -3.31 34.12
N GLY A 94 16.61 -4.01 33.74
CA GLY A 94 15.64 -4.57 34.71
C GLY A 94 14.74 -3.57 35.44
N SER A 95 14.68 -2.31 34.98
CA SER A 95 13.70 -1.32 35.49
C SER A 95 12.39 -1.41 34.71
N ASP A 96 11.34 -1.86 35.39
CA ASP A 96 9.97 -2.01 34.90
C ASP A 96 9.27 -0.62 34.80
N ASN A 97 9.77 0.24 33.91
CA ASN A 97 9.23 1.60 33.75
C ASN A 97 7.99 1.58 32.84
N GLU A 98 6.86 2.03 33.39
CA GLU A 98 5.64 2.23 32.62
C GLU A 98 5.74 3.50 31.76
N VAL A 99 5.70 3.33 30.45
CA VAL A 99 5.75 4.40 29.46
C VAL A 99 4.46 4.47 28.66
N ASP A 100 4.21 5.61 28.02
CA ASP A 100 3.06 5.79 27.14
C ASP A 100 3.15 4.83 25.95
N ARG A 101 2.08 4.08 25.70
CA ARG A 101 2.00 3.12 24.60
C ARG A 101 1.50 3.80 23.34
N TYR A 102 2.13 3.48 22.21
CA TYR A 102 1.72 3.92 20.88
C TYR A 102 1.38 2.72 19.99
N ILE A 103 0.58 2.98 18.95
CA ILE A 103 0.35 2.06 17.83
C ILE A 103 0.91 2.74 16.58
N TYR A 104 1.67 2.02 15.78
CA TYR A 104 2.12 2.52 14.48
C TYR A 104 1.09 2.15 13.40
N VAL A 105 0.60 3.16 12.68
CA VAL A 105 -0.36 3.01 11.59
C VAL A 105 0.35 3.34 10.29
N ASP A 106 0.36 2.36 9.37
CA ASP A 106 0.91 2.50 8.02
C ASP A 106 -0.23 2.33 7.01
N ASN A 107 -0.70 3.44 6.45
CA ASN A 107 -1.73 3.44 5.42
C ASN A 107 -1.14 3.45 4.01
N VAL A 108 0.19 3.37 3.86
CA VAL A 108 0.83 3.24 2.55
C VAL A 108 0.83 1.77 2.16
N PRO A 109 0.20 1.39 1.03
CA PRO A 109 0.19 0.00 0.60
C PRO A 109 1.61 -0.52 0.38
N ASN A 110 1.88 -1.71 0.92
CA ASN A 110 3.21 -2.36 0.89
C ASN A 110 3.23 -3.62 0.01
N GLY A 111 2.21 -3.79 -0.84
CA GLY A 111 2.13 -4.93 -1.76
C GLY A 111 1.69 -6.25 -1.11
N THR A 112 1.12 -6.22 0.09
CA THR A 112 0.57 -7.42 0.74
C THR A 112 -0.79 -7.77 0.11
N ILE A 113 -0.86 -8.89 -0.62
CA ILE A 113 -2.12 -9.39 -1.19
C ILE A 113 -2.63 -10.55 -0.33
N PRO A 114 -3.85 -10.44 0.25
CA PRO A 114 -4.46 -11.52 1.04
C PRO A 114 -4.46 -12.85 0.29
N PHE A 115 -4.33 -13.97 1.01
CA PHE A 115 -4.26 -15.36 0.49
C PHE A 115 -2.96 -15.76 -0.22
N ILE A 116 -2.41 -14.92 -1.10
CA ILE A 116 -1.17 -15.23 -1.83
C ILE A 116 0.05 -14.97 -0.94
N SER A 117 0.13 -13.77 -0.33
CA SER A 117 1.23 -13.40 0.57
C SER A 117 1.28 -14.26 1.83
N SER A 118 0.12 -14.72 2.33
CA SER A 118 0.05 -15.61 3.50
C SER A 118 0.49 -17.04 3.19
N GLY A 119 0.29 -17.53 1.96
CA GLY A 119 0.70 -18.86 1.53
C GLY A 119 2.17 -18.96 1.09
N LEU A 120 2.71 -17.87 0.53
CA LEU A 120 4.08 -17.82 -0.02
C LEU A 120 5.07 -17.05 0.86
N GLY A 121 4.60 -16.24 1.81
CA GLY A 121 5.45 -15.41 2.67
C GLY A 121 6.15 -14.27 1.94
N THR A 122 5.54 -13.74 0.87
CA THR A 122 6.14 -12.75 -0.03
C THR A 122 5.20 -11.56 -0.28
N ASN A 123 5.76 -10.36 -0.43
CA ASN A 123 5.04 -9.16 -0.87
C ASN A 123 5.28 -8.90 -2.37
N PHE A 124 4.44 -8.05 -2.96
CA PHE A 124 4.51 -7.67 -4.37
C PHE A 124 4.74 -6.16 -4.50
N THR A 125 5.99 -5.76 -4.73
CA THR A 125 6.41 -4.33 -4.75
C THR A 125 5.78 -3.49 -5.86
N ASP A 126 5.10 -4.12 -6.81
CA ASP A 126 4.40 -3.46 -7.92
C ASP A 126 2.88 -3.53 -7.82
N PHE A 127 2.34 -4.03 -6.71
CA PHE A 127 0.91 -4.00 -6.40
C PHE A 127 0.66 -3.17 -5.14
N GLU A 128 1.18 -1.94 -5.13
CA GLU A 128 1.08 -0.99 -4.02
C GLU A 128 -0.03 0.06 -4.26
N GLY A 129 -0.98 -0.22 -5.16
CA GLY A 129 -2.09 0.67 -5.46
C GLY A 129 -3.21 0.66 -4.41
N LEU A 130 -4.19 1.56 -4.59
CA LEU A 130 -5.32 1.71 -3.68
C LEU A 130 -6.19 0.45 -3.57
N ILE A 131 -6.38 -0.30 -4.67
CA ILE A 131 -7.18 -1.53 -4.67
C ILE A 131 -6.48 -2.64 -3.88
N PRO A 132 -5.22 -3.02 -4.19
CA PRO A 132 -4.48 -3.97 -3.35
C PRO A 132 -4.35 -3.49 -1.89
N GLY A 133 -4.14 -2.20 -1.66
CA GLY A 133 -4.08 -1.62 -0.31
C GLY A 133 -5.35 -1.83 0.49
N ALA A 134 -6.52 -1.59 -0.09
CA ALA A 134 -7.81 -1.84 0.55
C ALA A 134 -8.00 -3.33 0.88
N MET A 135 -7.56 -4.24 0.00
CA MET A 135 -7.60 -5.69 0.25
C MET A 135 -6.63 -6.09 1.36
N GLY A 136 -5.41 -5.56 1.36
CA GLY A 136 -4.40 -5.78 2.41
C GLY A 136 -4.93 -5.37 3.79
N ASN A 137 -5.61 -4.24 3.88
CA ASN A 137 -6.22 -3.76 5.12
C ASN A 137 -7.29 -4.71 5.68
N LEU A 138 -8.03 -5.43 4.83
CA LEU A 138 -8.98 -6.45 5.31
C LEU A 138 -8.28 -7.61 6.02
N SER A 139 -7.03 -7.92 5.69
CA SER A 139 -6.25 -8.96 6.40
C SER A 139 -5.84 -8.54 7.81
N VAL A 140 -5.76 -7.23 8.08
CA VAL A 140 -5.47 -6.68 9.41
C VAL A 140 -6.68 -6.85 10.34
N LEU A 141 -7.89 -6.99 9.82
CA LEU A 141 -9.10 -7.35 10.56
C LEU A 141 -9.16 -8.85 10.91
N ASN A 142 -8.01 -9.42 11.28
CA ASN A 142 -7.93 -10.80 11.75
C ASN A 142 -8.46 -10.86 13.21
N PRO A 143 -9.58 -11.56 13.46
CA PRO A 143 -10.20 -11.60 14.78
C PRO A 143 -9.30 -12.20 15.86
N PHE A 144 -8.35 -13.07 15.50
CA PHE A 144 -7.39 -13.64 16.44
C PHE A 144 -6.33 -12.63 16.89
N ALA A 145 -5.84 -11.79 15.97
CA ALA A 145 -4.87 -10.74 16.30
C ALA A 145 -5.52 -9.67 17.21
N ILE A 146 -6.76 -9.31 16.90
CA ILE A 146 -7.57 -8.40 17.73
C ILE A 146 -7.76 -8.99 19.13
N MET A 147 -8.18 -10.26 19.24
CA MET A 147 -8.34 -10.93 20.52
C MET A 147 -7.03 -11.02 21.30
N GLN A 148 -5.91 -11.33 20.63
CA GLN A 148 -4.58 -11.34 21.26
C GLN A 148 -4.20 -9.97 21.84
N ALA A 149 -4.48 -8.89 21.12
CA ALA A 149 -4.22 -7.53 21.59
C ALA A 149 -5.03 -7.20 22.86
N PHE A 150 -6.28 -7.66 22.96
CA PHE A 150 -7.11 -7.51 24.16
C PHE A 150 -6.67 -8.42 25.32
N MET A 151 -6.16 -9.62 25.02
CA MET A 151 -5.67 -10.58 26.03
C MET A 151 -4.28 -10.25 26.58
N SER A 152 -3.59 -9.24 26.01
CA SER A 152 -2.20 -8.89 26.36
C SER A 152 -2.04 -8.25 27.75
N GLY A 153 -3.12 -8.10 28.52
CA GLY A 153 -3.12 -7.45 29.83
C GLY A 153 -3.15 -5.92 29.76
N SER A 154 -3.23 -5.26 30.92
CA SER A 154 -3.33 -3.79 31.02
C SER A 154 -2.01 -3.06 30.73
N THR A 155 -0.86 -3.71 30.98
CA THR A 155 0.49 -3.15 30.80
C THR A 155 1.43 -4.15 30.11
N PRO A 156 1.21 -4.45 28.82
CA PRO A 156 2.05 -5.39 28.07
C PRO A 156 3.49 -4.89 27.90
N PRO A 157 4.46 -5.79 27.63
CA PRO A 157 5.83 -5.40 27.31
C PRO A 157 5.93 -4.68 25.97
N CYS A 158 6.70 -3.60 25.93
CA CYS A 158 6.96 -2.79 24.73
C CYS A 158 8.44 -2.49 24.53
N GLN A 159 8.76 -2.15 23.29
CA GLN A 159 10.07 -1.76 22.83
C GLN A 159 9.95 -0.44 22.07
N GLU A 160 10.98 0.39 22.19
CA GLU A 160 11.13 1.60 21.39
C GLU A 160 11.49 1.24 19.94
N ILE A 161 10.74 1.79 18.98
CA ILE A 161 11.02 1.63 17.55
C ILE A 161 11.03 3.00 16.86
N THR A 162 11.96 3.18 15.92
CA THR A 162 12.03 4.36 15.06
C THR A 162 11.45 4.00 13.69
N MET A 163 10.43 4.72 13.24
CA MET A 163 9.72 4.46 12.00
C MET A 163 9.53 5.74 11.17
N GLU A 164 9.48 5.57 9.85
CA GLU A 164 9.12 6.68 8.93
C GLU A 164 7.67 7.12 9.21
N THR A 165 7.45 8.42 9.33
CA THR A 165 6.11 9.04 9.39
C THR A 165 5.88 9.88 8.14
N ILE A 166 4.62 9.91 7.69
CA ILE A 166 4.17 10.66 6.52
C ILE A 166 2.92 11.42 6.93
N ASP A 167 2.97 12.74 6.91
CA ASP A 167 1.82 13.57 7.27
C ASP A 167 0.79 13.69 6.12
N ASN A 168 -0.33 14.37 6.37
CA ASN A 168 -1.40 14.58 5.38
C ASN A 168 -1.00 15.47 4.19
N LYS A 169 0.19 16.09 4.24
CA LYS A 169 0.79 16.87 3.17
C LYS A 169 1.90 16.09 2.45
N ASN A 170 2.08 14.80 2.78
CA ASN A 170 3.13 13.91 2.29
C ASN A 170 4.54 14.31 2.69
N ASN A 171 4.71 15.09 3.76
CA ASN A 171 6.03 15.35 4.33
C ASN A 171 6.48 14.10 5.09
N LYS A 172 7.70 13.65 4.79
CA LYS A 172 8.32 12.49 5.43
C LYS A 172 9.18 12.93 6.61
N SER A 173 9.08 12.20 7.71
CA SER A 173 9.93 12.35 8.90
C SER A 173 10.24 10.98 9.49
N ASN A 174 11.00 10.93 10.57
CA ASN A 174 11.17 9.75 11.40
C ASN A 174 10.79 10.10 12.84
N GLU A 175 10.02 9.22 13.48
CA GLU A 175 9.63 9.35 14.87
C GLU A 175 9.96 8.06 15.63
N THR A 176 10.18 8.22 16.94
CA THR A 176 10.57 7.14 17.84
C THR A 176 9.58 7.08 19.00
N HIS A 177 8.91 5.94 19.16
CA HIS A 177 7.92 5.72 20.23
C HIS A 177 7.91 4.27 20.70
N TYR A 178 7.29 4.04 21.85
CA TYR A 178 7.14 2.69 22.44
C TYR A 178 5.91 1.98 21.88
N VAL A 179 6.13 0.82 21.26
CA VAL A 179 5.08 -0.03 20.68
C VAL A 179 5.17 -1.42 21.32
N THR A 180 4.03 -2.08 21.54
CA THR A 180 4.06 -3.39 22.21
C THR A 180 4.79 -4.42 21.37
N THR A 181 5.51 -5.32 22.03
CA THR A 181 6.22 -6.40 21.35
C THR A 181 5.28 -7.30 20.54
N THR A 182 4.03 -7.49 21.00
CA THR A 182 2.98 -8.20 20.26
C THR A 182 2.61 -7.48 18.96
N ASP A 183 2.37 -6.16 19.02
CA ASP A 183 2.04 -5.37 17.83
C ASP A 183 3.23 -5.39 16.85
N ILE A 184 4.45 -5.14 17.33
CA ILE A 184 5.68 -5.20 16.52
C ILE A 184 5.83 -6.58 15.87
N LYS A 185 5.63 -7.68 16.59
CA LYS A 185 5.72 -9.05 16.06
C LYS A 185 4.76 -9.30 14.90
N ASN A 186 3.61 -8.65 14.90
CA ASN A 186 2.57 -8.78 13.88
C ASN A 186 2.74 -7.79 12.71
N MET A 187 3.61 -6.79 12.83
CA MET A 187 3.92 -5.86 11.73
C MET A 187 4.67 -6.56 10.57
N ASN A 188 4.38 -6.11 9.34
CA ASN A 188 5.06 -6.59 8.15
C ASN A 188 6.56 -6.22 8.19
N SER A 189 7.44 -7.18 7.93
CA SER A 189 8.89 -6.97 7.92
C SER A 189 9.36 -5.89 6.93
N CYS A 190 8.62 -5.70 5.83
CA CYS A 190 8.95 -4.69 4.81
C CYS A 190 8.62 -3.26 5.24
N THR A 191 7.89 -3.06 6.34
CA THR A 191 7.62 -1.74 6.92
C THR A 191 8.84 -1.19 7.68
N PHE A 192 9.77 -2.06 8.10
CA PHE A 192 10.99 -1.65 8.80
C PHE A 192 12.08 -1.25 7.80
N SER A 193 12.86 -0.22 8.14
CA SER A 193 13.90 0.34 7.26
C SER A 193 15.00 -0.65 6.86
N ASN A 194 15.33 -1.60 7.74
CA ASN A 194 16.26 -2.70 7.50
C ASN A 194 15.57 -3.94 6.88
N GLY A 195 14.28 -3.84 6.53
CA GLY A 195 13.46 -4.94 6.03
C GLY A 195 13.35 -6.12 7.01
N THR A 196 13.67 -5.94 8.29
CA THR A 196 13.71 -7.03 9.27
C THR A 196 12.91 -6.65 10.50
N ASN A 197 11.94 -7.48 10.85
CA ASN A 197 11.13 -7.27 12.04
C ASN A 197 11.98 -7.54 13.31
N PRO A 198 12.17 -6.55 14.20
CA PRO A 198 13.09 -6.66 15.32
C PRO A 198 12.63 -7.64 16.41
N VAL A 199 11.34 -8.00 16.45
CA VAL A 199 10.79 -8.93 17.45
C VAL A 199 10.62 -10.33 16.88
N SER A 200 10.15 -10.46 15.64
CA SER A 200 9.93 -11.78 15.02
C SER A 200 11.14 -12.33 14.27
N GLY A 201 12.13 -11.49 13.93
CA GLY A 201 13.31 -11.86 13.15
C GLY A 201 13.01 -12.16 11.67
N LYS A 202 11.77 -12.01 11.22
CA LYS A 202 11.40 -12.24 9.82
C LYS A 202 11.97 -11.14 8.93
N THR A 203 12.59 -11.53 7.83
CA THR A 203 13.07 -10.62 6.78
C THR A 203 12.04 -10.44 5.67
N CYS A 204 11.95 -9.24 5.13
CA CYS A 204 11.16 -8.88 3.98
C CYS A 204 11.57 -9.72 2.76
N LYS A 205 10.60 -10.28 2.04
CA LYS A 205 10.80 -10.98 0.77
C LYS A 205 9.81 -10.43 -0.25
N SER A 206 10.33 -9.95 -1.37
CA SER A 206 9.53 -9.50 -2.51
C SER A 206 9.58 -10.57 -3.60
N ALA A 207 8.43 -10.94 -4.15
CA ALA A 207 8.35 -11.97 -5.18
C ALA A 207 8.52 -11.40 -6.59
N PHE A 208 7.47 -10.79 -7.13
CA PHE A 208 7.43 -10.36 -8.54
C PHE A 208 7.67 -8.85 -8.65
N THR A 209 8.55 -8.49 -9.59
CA THR A 209 8.63 -7.14 -10.12
C THR A 209 8.09 -7.10 -11.55
N THR A 210 7.30 -6.09 -11.89
CA THR A 210 6.86 -5.81 -13.26
C THR A 210 8.09 -5.36 -14.04
N LEU A 211 8.46 -6.10 -15.08
CA LEU A 211 9.42 -5.64 -16.09
C LEU A 211 8.79 -4.44 -16.81
N ASN A 212 9.03 -3.24 -16.29
CA ASN A 212 8.52 -1.99 -16.85
C ASN A 212 9.39 -1.57 -18.04
N ASN A 213 9.47 -2.43 -19.06
CA ASN A 213 9.95 -2.05 -20.38
C ASN A 213 8.72 -1.91 -21.26
N ASN A 214 8.36 -0.66 -21.59
CA ASN A 214 7.40 -0.30 -22.64
C ASN A 214 7.86 -0.72 -24.05
N GLU A 215 8.88 -1.55 -24.14
CA GLU A 215 9.23 -2.30 -25.34
C GLU A 215 8.86 -3.76 -25.06
N VAL A 216 7.77 -4.21 -25.68
CA VAL A 216 7.68 -5.62 -26.07
C VAL A 216 8.81 -5.81 -27.08
N ALA A 217 10.03 -6.00 -26.58
CA ALA A 217 11.17 -6.35 -27.40
C ALA A 217 10.81 -7.69 -28.02
N PHE A 218 10.58 -7.68 -29.34
CA PHE A 218 10.40 -8.92 -30.08
C PHE A 218 11.62 -9.79 -29.75
N PRO A 219 11.44 -11.03 -29.29
CA PRO A 219 12.57 -11.90 -29.03
C PRO A 219 13.44 -11.95 -30.28
N GLU A 220 14.75 -11.66 -30.15
CA GLU A 220 15.70 -11.73 -31.26
C GLU A 220 15.95 -13.19 -31.72
N ASP A 221 15.33 -14.16 -31.03
CA ASP A 221 15.38 -15.57 -31.36
C ASP A 221 14.59 -15.89 -32.65
N PRO A 222 15.25 -16.41 -33.72
CA PRO A 222 14.61 -16.72 -35.00
C PRO A 222 13.47 -17.74 -34.90
N ILE A 223 13.53 -18.69 -33.95
CA ILE A 223 12.54 -19.75 -33.78
C ILE A 223 11.25 -19.15 -33.20
N VAL A 224 11.39 -18.24 -32.24
CA VAL A 224 10.27 -17.56 -31.61
C VAL A 224 9.58 -16.61 -32.59
N GLN A 225 10.35 -15.91 -33.43
CA GLN A 225 9.81 -15.07 -34.50
C GLN A 225 9.03 -15.90 -35.53
N LEU A 226 9.56 -17.06 -35.94
CA LEU A 226 8.88 -17.97 -36.86
C LEU A 226 7.55 -18.49 -36.27
N TYR A 227 7.54 -18.79 -34.97
CA TYR A 227 6.33 -19.20 -34.26
C TYR A 227 5.25 -18.09 -34.28
N PHE A 228 5.60 -16.85 -33.93
CA PHE A 228 4.65 -15.73 -33.96
C PHE A 228 4.15 -15.41 -35.37
N PHE A 229 5.01 -15.52 -36.38
CA PHE A 229 4.63 -15.37 -37.79
C PHE A 229 3.62 -16.46 -38.23
N SER A 230 3.82 -17.70 -37.79
CA SER A 230 2.88 -18.79 -38.09
C SER A 230 1.50 -18.54 -37.46
N LEU A 231 1.46 -18.03 -36.22
CA LEU A 231 0.21 -17.71 -35.52
C LEU A 231 -0.55 -16.56 -36.18
N THR A 232 0.16 -15.54 -36.66
CA THR A 232 -0.46 -14.41 -37.38
C THR A 232 -1.06 -14.85 -38.71
N LEU A 233 -0.37 -15.72 -39.47
CA LEU A 233 -0.92 -16.30 -40.69
C LEU A 233 -2.18 -17.13 -40.43
N VAL A 234 -2.18 -17.96 -39.38
CA VAL A 234 -3.36 -18.73 -38.98
C VAL A 234 -4.50 -17.80 -38.56
N GLY A 235 -4.22 -16.75 -37.79
CA GLY A 235 -5.20 -15.75 -37.40
C GLY A 235 -5.83 -15.04 -38.60
N ILE A 236 -5.01 -14.61 -39.56
CA ILE A 236 -5.47 -13.98 -40.81
C ILE A 236 -6.32 -14.96 -41.64
N TYR A 237 -5.90 -16.22 -41.74
CA TYR A 237 -6.66 -17.25 -42.46
C TYR A 237 -8.04 -17.50 -41.83
N ILE A 238 -8.10 -17.65 -40.50
CA ILE A 238 -9.35 -17.80 -39.76
C ILE A 238 -10.24 -16.57 -40.00
N PHE A 239 -9.66 -15.37 -39.93
CA PHE A 239 -10.39 -14.13 -40.13
C PHE A 239 -10.96 -14.02 -41.55
N MET A 240 -10.19 -14.37 -42.58
CA MET A 240 -10.67 -14.43 -43.97
C MET A 240 -11.80 -15.45 -44.13
N LYS A 241 -11.69 -16.64 -43.52
CA LYS A 241 -12.75 -17.65 -43.56
C LYS A 241 -14.03 -17.20 -42.86
N LEU A 242 -13.91 -16.46 -41.76
CA LEU A 242 -15.05 -15.85 -41.08
C LEU A 242 -15.71 -14.76 -41.94
N LEU A 243 -14.92 -13.94 -42.65
CA LEU A 243 -15.44 -12.93 -43.57
C LEU A 243 -16.12 -13.52 -44.81
N GLU A 244 -15.57 -14.61 -45.38
CA GLU A 244 -16.21 -15.36 -46.46
C GLU A 244 -17.55 -15.94 -46.01
N LYS A 245 -17.60 -16.52 -44.80
CA LYS A 245 -18.82 -17.06 -44.22
C LYS A 245 -19.86 -15.99 -43.89
N ALA A 246 -19.43 -14.77 -43.53
CA ALA A 246 -20.35 -13.67 -43.25
C ALA A 246 -20.91 -12.98 -44.51
N ARG A 247 -20.32 -13.24 -45.70
CA ARG A 247 -20.75 -12.69 -46.99
C ARG A 247 -21.63 -13.63 -47.82
N GLY A 248 -21.72 -14.91 -47.48
CA GLY A 248 -22.64 -15.89 -48.09
C GLY A 248 -23.83 -16.15 -47.20
#